data_AF-A0A1G8JP64-F1
#
_entry.id   AF-A0A1G8JP64-F1
#
_cell.length_a   1.000
_cell.length_b   1.000
_cell.length_c   1.000
_cell.angle_alpha   90.00
_cell.angle_beta   90.00
_cell.angle_gamma   90.00
#
_symmetry.space_group_name_H-M   'P 1'
#
loop_
_entity.id
_entity.type
_entity.pdbx_description
1 polymer ?
#
loop_
_entity_poly.entity_id
_entity_poly.type
_entity_poly.pdbx_seq_one_letter_code
_entity_poly.pdbx_strand_id
1 'polypeptide(L)'
;MGRGLALSLLRGFEITEDGKPVAIAWGAQRLVAFLALKARPLTRTYVACVLWPESTTEKAKANLRTSLWRIQRACRQLIITSSQQVALAPVVAVDLRSARVNAQRLLDRRNACEDLLHSGTRDELAADLLPDWYDDDWVLVERDHHHQLRLHALEALCERLTVAGRHGEAVVAGLAAIQAEPLRESAHRVVIHAHLAADNRWEAIRQYERYRLLLQEELGLEPASAIRDLLSSVQPRPALTA
;
A
#
# COMPACT_ATOMS: atom_id res chain seq x y z
N MET A 1 14.47 -19.93 20.38
CA MET A 1 13.48 -19.18 19.58
C MET A 1 13.75 -17.71 19.84
N GLY A 2 14.31 -17.00 18.86
CA GLY A 2 14.70 -15.60 19.02
C GLY A 2 13.47 -14.72 19.17
N ARG A 3 13.58 -13.65 19.98
CA ARG A 3 12.45 -12.75 20.20
C ARG A 3 12.00 -12.10 18.89
N GLY A 4 10.73 -12.22 18.54
CA GLY A 4 10.18 -11.66 17.31
C GLY A 4 9.80 -10.21 17.50
N LEU A 5 10.58 -9.27 16.93
CA LEU A 5 10.22 -7.86 16.88
C LEU A 5 9.51 -7.56 15.56
N ALA A 6 8.30 -7.02 15.66
CA ALA A 6 7.53 -6.58 14.51
C ALA A 6 7.10 -5.12 14.66
N LEU A 7 7.10 -4.40 13.55
CA LEU A 7 6.61 -3.06 13.39
C LEU A 7 5.52 -3.08 12.32
N SER A 8 4.32 -2.71 12.71
CA SER A 8 3.20 -2.45 11.81
C SER A 8 3.15 -0.97 11.48
N LEU A 9 3.11 -0.65 10.19
CA LEU A 9 2.87 0.69 9.66
C LEU A 9 1.62 0.73 8.79
N LEU A 10 1.18 -0.42 8.28
CA LEU A 10 -0.08 -0.55 7.56
C LEU A 10 -1.23 -0.59 8.57
N ARG A 11 -2.32 0.12 8.29
CA ARG A 11 -3.51 0.31 9.15
C ARG A 11 -3.26 1.14 10.42
N GLY A 12 -2.02 1.26 10.88
CA GLY A 12 -1.67 2.05 12.05
C GLY A 12 -0.24 1.78 12.50
N PHE A 13 0.22 2.54 13.50
CA PHE A 13 1.53 2.32 14.11
C PHE A 13 1.41 1.34 15.28
N GLU A 14 2.09 0.20 15.21
CA GLU A 14 2.20 -0.74 16.31
C GLU A 14 3.59 -1.37 16.37
N ILE A 15 4.14 -1.53 17.57
CA ILE A 15 5.36 -2.31 17.78
C ILE A 15 5.01 -3.47 18.69
N THR A 16 5.44 -4.68 18.33
CA THR A 16 5.33 -5.86 19.19
C THR A 16 6.69 -6.53 19.42
N GLU A 17 6.93 -7.00 20.65
CA GLU A 17 8.03 -7.92 21.00
C GLU A 17 7.39 -9.22 21.49
N ASP A 18 7.64 -10.32 20.77
CA ASP A 18 7.04 -11.63 21.06
C ASP A 18 5.50 -11.59 21.11
N GLY A 19 4.90 -10.82 20.20
CA GLY A 19 3.46 -10.61 20.10
C GLY A 19 2.87 -9.70 21.18
N LYS A 20 3.69 -9.12 22.07
CA LYS A 20 3.21 -8.17 23.10
C LYS A 20 3.47 -6.73 22.65
N PRO A 21 2.50 -5.82 22.79
CA PRO A 21 2.66 -4.44 22.37
C PRO A 21 3.73 -3.73 23.20
N VAL A 22 4.58 -2.95 22.53
CA VAL A 22 5.62 -2.12 23.14
C VAL A 22 5.20 -0.65 23.05
N ALA A 23 4.78 -0.09 24.17
CA ALA A 23 4.38 1.31 24.25
C ALA A 23 5.61 2.24 24.27
N ILE A 24 5.64 3.18 23.33
CA ILE A 24 6.62 4.28 23.30
C ILE A 24 5.92 5.61 23.05
N ALA A 25 6.51 6.70 23.54
CA ALA A 25 5.99 8.05 23.37
C ALA A 25 5.97 8.48 21.89
N TRP A 26 5.08 9.40 21.53
CA TRP A 26 4.88 9.90 20.16
C TRP A 26 6.16 10.26 19.40
N GLY A 27 7.07 11.06 20.00
CA GLY A 27 8.35 11.41 19.34
C GLY A 27 9.26 10.21 19.06
N ALA A 28 9.16 9.15 19.86
CA ALA A 28 9.86 7.89 19.61
C ALA A 28 9.16 7.05 18.53
N GLN A 29 7.82 7.06 18.47
CA GLN A 29 7.07 6.44 17.37
C GLN A 29 7.47 7.07 16.03
N ARG A 30 7.47 8.41 15.96
CA ARG A 30 7.86 9.17 14.75
C ARG A 30 9.26 8.80 14.27
N LEU A 31 10.21 8.69 15.19
CA LEU A 31 11.56 8.24 14.88
C LEU A 31 11.59 6.82 14.30
N VAL A 32 10.91 5.87 14.92
CA VAL A 32 10.89 4.46 14.47
C VAL A 32 10.24 4.33 13.10
N ALA A 33 9.09 4.97 12.90
CA ALA A 33 8.38 4.99 11.62
C ALA A 33 9.28 5.61 10.52
N PHE A 34 9.89 6.76 10.78
CA PHE A 34 10.77 7.41 9.81
C PHE A 34 11.96 6.54 9.39
N LEU A 35 12.60 5.87 10.35
CA LEU A 35 13.70 4.94 10.07
C LEU A 35 13.24 3.71 9.28
N ALA A 36 12.04 3.21 9.57
CA ALA A 36 11.45 2.10 8.86
C ALA A 36 11.15 2.43 7.39
N LEU A 37 10.60 3.62 7.13
CA LEU A 37 10.29 4.11 5.77
C LEU A 37 11.55 4.35 4.94
N LYS A 38 12.60 4.94 5.52
CA LYS A 38 13.87 5.20 4.81
C LYS A 38 14.73 3.97 4.61
N ALA A 39 14.56 2.94 5.44
CA ALA A 39 15.19 1.62 5.31
C ALA A 39 16.73 1.65 5.09
N ARG A 40 17.42 2.64 5.65
CA ARG A 40 18.88 2.81 5.59
C ARG A 40 19.42 3.56 6.81
N PRO A 41 20.72 3.46 7.13
CA PRO A 41 21.35 4.33 8.12
C PRO A 41 21.25 5.81 7.72
N LEU A 42 20.86 6.65 8.69
CA LEU A 42 20.70 8.09 8.51
C LEU A 42 21.55 8.85 9.53
N THR A 43 22.00 10.05 9.17
CA THR A 43 22.71 10.91 10.11
C THR A 43 21.76 11.45 11.18
N ARG A 44 22.24 11.56 12.42
CA ARG A 44 21.45 12.07 13.54
C ARG A 44 20.97 13.51 13.29
N THR A 45 21.81 14.34 12.66
CA THR A 45 21.45 15.72 12.31
C THR A 45 20.29 15.76 11.31
N TYR A 46 20.34 14.95 10.25
CA TYR A 46 19.26 14.88 9.26
C TYR A 46 17.94 14.43 9.89
N VAL A 47 17.98 13.34 10.66
CA VAL A 47 16.79 12.82 11.35
C VAL A 47 16.19 13.85 12.31
N ALA A 48 17.04 14.57 13.05
CA ALA A 48 16.57 15.61 13.96
C ALA A 48 15.84 16.74 13.20
N CYS A 49 16.41 17.25 12.12
CA CYS A 49 15.80 18.34 11.36
C CYS A 49 14.47 17.91 10.70
N VAL A 50 14.38 16.69 10.17
CA VAL A 50 13.15 16.22 9.51
C VAL A 50 12.02 15.96 10.51
N LEU A 51 12.33 15.40 11.69
CA LEU A 51 11.31 15.08 12.69
C LEU A 51 10.88 16.28 13.54
N TRP A 52 11.67 17.35 13.61
CA TRP A 52 11.32 18.55 14.36
C TRP A 52 11.64 19.81 13.55
N PRO A 53 10.94 20.03 12.41
CA PRO A 53 11.24 21.14 11.51
C PRO A 53 11.00 22.50 12.18
N GLU A 54 10.01 22.60 13.06
CA GLU A 54 9.65 23.82 13.79
C GLU A 54 10.58 24.16 14.97
N SER A 55 11.65 23.38 15.17
CA SER A 55 12.58 23.56 16.28
C SER A 55 13.94 24.07 15.80
N THR A 56 14.64 24.81 16.68
CA THR A 56 16.06 25.10 16.43
C THR A 56 16.88 23.81 16.35
N THR A 57 18.01 23.83 15.65
CA THR A 57 18.90 22.67 15.48
C THR A 57 19.27 22.02 16.82
N GLU A 58 19.56 22.81 17.84
CA GLU A 58 19.91 22.34 19.19
C GLU A 58 18.74 21.63 19.86
N LYS A 59 17.53 22.21 19.77
CA LYS A 59 16.30 21.63 20.31
C LYS A 59 15.93 20.34 19.58
N ALA A 60 16.04 20.32 18.25
CA ALA A 60 15.80 19.13 17.44
C ALA A 60 16.75 17.98 17.82
N LYS A 61 18.05 18.26 17.99
CA LYS A 61 19.04 17.27 18.48
C LYS A 61 18.72 16.78 19.91
N ALA A 62 18.25 17.67 20.79
CA ALA A 62 17.83 17.29 22.14
C ALA A 62 16.58 16.39 22.13
N ASN A 63 15.59 16.70 21.28
CA ASN A 63 14.39 15.86 21.08
C ASN A 63 14.75 14.48 20.51
N LEU A 64 15.68 14.43 19.55
CA LEU A 64 16.20 13.17 19.03
C LEU A 64 16.85 12.34 20.14
N ARG A 65 17.72 12.94 20.95
CA ARG A 65 18.38 12.25 22.08
C ARG A 65 17.36 11.69 23.07
N THR A 66 16.33 12.46 23.39
CA THR A 66 15.23 12.02 24.28
C THR A 66 14.47 10.83 23.69
N SER A 67 14.15 10.89 22.39
CA SER A 67 13.43 9.82 21.68
C SER A 67 14.26 8.54 21.63
N LEU A 68 15.57 8.64 21.32
CA LEU A 68 16.50 7.51 21.34
C LEU A 68 16.61 6.87 22.72
N TRP A 69 16.74 7.68 23.78
CA TRP A 69 16.80 7.18 25.15
C TRP A 69 15.51 6.44 25.55
N ARG A 70 14.34 6.97 25.17
CA ARG A 70 13.05 6.32 25.42
C ARG A 70 12.93 4.98 24.69
N ILE A 71 13.37 4.92 23.42
CA ILE A 71 13.40 3.66 22.67
C ILE A 71 14.33 2.66 23.35
N GLN A 72 15.55 3.06 23.70
CA GLN A 72 16.50 2.16 24.38
C GLN A 72 15.99 1.63 25.73
N ARG A 73 15.16 2.41 26.43
CA ARG A 73 14.53 1.98 27.69
C ARG A 73 13.37 1.01 27.46
N ALA A 74 12.57 1.21 26.43
CA ALA A 74 11.40 0.38 26.13
C ALA A 74 11.75 -0.89 25.35
N CYS A 75 12.57 -0.78 24.31
CA CYS A 75 13.03 -1.91 23.48
C CYS A 75 14.41 -1.61 22.87
N ARG A 76 15.46 -2.20 23.46
CA ARG A 76 16.87 -1.99 23.05
C ARG A 76 17.18 -2.45 21.63
N GLN A 77 16.45 -3.46 21.16
CA GLN A 77 16.70 -4.14 19.88
C GLN A 77 15.99 -3.45 18.70
N LEU A 78 15.26 -2.37 18.92
CA LEU A 78 14.47 -1.69 17.87
C LEU A 78 15.33 -0.87 16.90
N ILE A 79 16.42 -0.27 17.39
CA ILE A 79 17.27 0.64 16.62
C ILE A 79 18.75 0.33 16.85
N ILE A 80 19.56 0.59 15.83
CA ILE A 80 21.02 0.60 15.92
C ILE A 80 21.48 2.05 15.90
N THR A 81 22.35 2.41 16.83
CA THR A 81 22.82 3.79 17.00
C THR A 81 24.34 3.82 17.05
N SER A 82 24.95 4.78 16.36
CA SER A 82 26.34 5.19 16.56
C SER A 82 26.40 6.66 17.01
N SER A 83 27.63 7.18 17.16
CA SER A 83 27.84 8.60 17.45
C SER A 83 27.28 9.52 16.36
N GLN A 84 27.22 9.06 15.11
CA GLN A 84 26.80 9.89 13.96
C GLN A 84 25.50 9.44 13.30
N GLN A 85 25.16 8.16 13.39
CA GLN A 85 24.06 7.57 12.63
C GLN A 85 23.05 6.85 13.52
N VAL A 86 21.85 6.70 12.97
CA VAL A 86 20.77 5.89 13.53
C VAL A 86 20.08 5.13 12.39
N ALA A 87 19.71 3.89 12.65
CA ALA A 87 18.96 3.02 11.74
C ALA A 87 17.94 2.18 12.52
N LEU A 88 16.88 1.73 11.85
CA LEU A 88 16.07 0.63 12.37
C LEU A 88 16.92 -0.64 12.39
N ALA A 89 16.82 -1.45 13.44
CA ALA A 89 17.59 -2.69 13.50
C ALA A 89 17.09 -3.69 12.43
N PRO A 90 18.00 -4.42 11.74
CA PRO A 90 17.62 -5.38 10.70
C PRO A 90 16.73 -6.53 11.18
N VAL A 91 16.76 -6.84 12.49
CA VAL A 91 15.93 -7.88 13.11
C VAL A 91 14.44 -7.51 13.18
N VAL A 92 14.11 -6.22 13.03
CA VAL A 92 12.72 -5.75 13.09
C VAL A 92 12.01 -6.09 11.79
N ALA A 93 11.04 -6.99 11.86
CA ALA A 93 10.11 -7.25 10.76
C ALA A 93 9.22 -6.02 10.56
N VAL A 94 9.09 -5.55 9.33
CA VAL A 94 8.25 -4.39 8.99
C VAL A 94 7.24 -4.83 7.93
N ASP A 95 5.95 -4.76 8.25
CA ASP A 95 4.85 -5.16 7.36
C ASP A 95 4.90 -4.49 5.99
N LEU A 96 5.19 -3.19 5.94
CA LEU A 96 5.32 -2.41 4.72
C LEU A 96 6.44 -2.94 3.80
N ARG A 97 7.54 -3.46 4.37
CA ARG A 97 8.62 -4.04 3.56
C ARG A 97 8.15 -5.31 2.86
N SER A 98 7.47 -6.19 3.59
CA SER A 98 6.88 -7.40 3.04
C SER A 98 5.84 -7.06 1.96
N ALA A 99 4.96 -6.10 2.22
CA ALA A 99 3.95 -5.65 1.26
C ALA A 99 4.58 -5.07 -0.01
N ARG A 100 5.63 -4.24 0.10
CA ARG A 100 6.38 -3.68 -1.06
C ARG A 100 7.05 -4.77 -1.89
N VAL A 101 7.64 -5.78 -1.24
CA VAL A 101 8.24 -6.94 -1.95
C VAL A 101 7.16 -7.74 -2.68
N ASN A 102 6.05 -8.05 -2.01
CA ASN A 102 4.93 -8.79 -2.61
C ASN A 102 4.32 -8.02 -3.79
N ALA A 103 4.13 -6.71 -3.65
CA ALA A 103 3.70 -5.83 -4.74
C ALA A 103 4.63 -5.92 -5.95
N GLN A 104 5.95 -5.79 -5.74
CA GLN A 104 6.92 -5.86 -6.83
C GLN A 104 6.93 -7.23 -7.52
N ARG A 105 6.74 -8.32 -6.76
CA ARG A 105 6.63 -9.68 -7.31
C ARG A 105 5.37 -9.84 -8.17
N LEU A 106 4.24 -9.29 -7.74
CA LEU A 106 3.00 -9.29 -8.53
C LEU A 106 3.16 -8.51 -9.85
N LEU A 107 3.87 -7.39 -9.81
CA LEU A 107 4.12 -6.56 -10.99
C LEU A 107 5.09 -7.20 -12.00
N ASP A 108 6.05 -8.01 -11.55
CA ASP A 108 6.94 -8.71 -12.47
C ASP A 108 6.25 -9.94 -13.10
N ARG A 109 5.68 -9.76 -14.29
CA ARG A 109 4.99 -10.80 -15.07
C ARG A 109 5.83 -12.05 -15.36
N ARG A 110 7.15 -11.97 -15.27
CA ARG A 110 8.06 -13.12 -15.49
C ARG A 110 8.13 -14.06 -14.29
N ASN A 111 7.78 -13.58 -13.10
CA ASN A 111 7.86 -14.35 -11.88
C ASN A 111 6.54 -15.07 -11.61
N ALA A 112 6.65 -16.36 -11.27
CA ALA A 112 5.57 -17.09 -10.63
C ALA A 112 5.29 -16.46 -9.25
N CYS A 113 4.02 -16.29 -8.94
CA CYS A 113 3.57 -15.72 -7.67
C CYS A 113 2.26 -16.36 -7.20
N GLU A 114 2.10 -17.66 -7.46
CA GLU A 114 0.94 -18.44 -7.02
C GLU A 114 0.78 -18.39 -5.49
N ASP A 115 1.91 -18.31 -4.77
CA ASP A 115 1.99 -18.10 -3.32
C ASP A 115 1.39 -16.77 -2.85
N LEU A 116 1.20 -15.78 -3.74
CA LEU A 116 0.62 -14.47 -3.43
C LEU A 116 -0.84 -14.35 -3.86
N LEU A 117 -1.40 -15.37 -4.52
CA LEU A 117 -2.79 -15.38 -4.98
C LEU A 117 -3.72 -15.79 -3.83
N HIS A 118 -3.81 -14.99 -2.77
CA HIS A 118 -4.72 -15.24 -1.65
C HIS A 118 -5.22 -13.95 -1.01
N SER A 119 -6.26 -14.07 -0.17
CA SER A 119 -6.88 -12.94 0.53
C SER A 119 -5.90 -12.14 1.37
N GLY A 120 -4.98 -12.80 2.09
CA GLY A 120 -3.95 -12.12 2.90
C GLY A 120 -3.13 -11.08 2.11
N THR A 121 -2.63 -11.41 0.91
CA THR A 121 -1.88 -10.45 0.08
C THR A 121 -2.77 -9.29 -0.36
N ARG A 122 -4.02 -9.55 -0.74
CA ARG A 122 -4.98 -8.48 -1.05
C ARG A 122 -5.18 -7.56 0.17
N ASP A 123 -5.41 -8.12 1.35
CA ASP A 123 -5.72 -7.36 2.55
C ASP A 123 -4.52 -6.54 3.05
N GLU A 124 -3.30 -7.01 2.81
CA GLU A 124 -2.05 -6.25 3.00
C GLU A 124 -1.95 -5.08 2.02
N LEU A 125 -2.18 -5.33 0.73
CA LEU A 125 -2.10 -4.29 -0.31
C LEU A 125 -3.21 -3.25 -0.17
N ALA A 126 -4.40 -3.64 0.29
CA ALA A 126 -5.52 -2.72 0.51
C ALA A 126 -5.30 -1.79 1.71
N ALA A 127 -4.34 -2.06 2.59
CA ALA A 127 -4.13 -1.28 3.80
C ALA A 127 -3.46 0.08 3.52
N ASP A 128 -3.97 1.12 4.19
CA ASP A 128 -3.38 2.46 4.20
C ASP A 128 -2.12 2.52 5.08
N LEU A 129 -1.16 3.33 4.66
CA LEU A 129 0.07 3.56 5.44
C LEU A 129 -0.19 4.63 6.50
N LEU A 130 -0.10 4.24 7.78
CA LEU A 130 -0.19 5.10 8.96
C LEU A 130 -1.39 6.06 8.96
N PRO A 131 -2.63 5.67 8.63
CA PRO A 131 -3.72 6.59 8.26
C PRO A 131 -3.92 7.79 9.20
N ASP A 132 -3.72 7.62 10.51
CA ASP A 132 -3.94 8.65 11.54
C ASP A 132 -2.85 9.74 11.64
N TRP A 133 -1.79 9.69 10.82
CA TRP A 133 -0.62 10.57 10.93
C TRP A 133 -0.67 11.71 9.91
N TYR A 134 -1.37 12.81 10.20
CA TYR A 134 -1.57 13.90 9.22
C TYR A 134 -0.55 15.04 9.34
N ASP A 135 0.07 15.22 10.51
CA ASP A 135 0.93 16.39 10.80
C ASP A 135 2.38 16.26 10.28
N ASP A 136 2.71 15.16 9.61
CA ASP A 136 4.07 14.80 9.23
C ASP A 136 4.22 14.76 7.69
N ASP A 137 4.75 15.83 7.08
CA ASP A 137 4.95 15.93 5.63
C ASP A 137 5.74 14.76 5.02
N TRP A 138 6.72 14.23 5.76
CA TRP A 138 7.52 13.10 5.32
C TRP A 138 6.72 11.80 5.22
N VAL A 139 5.59 11.67 5.93
CA VAL A 139 4.67 10.54 5.81
C VAL A 139 3.85 10.66 4.54
N LEU A 140 3.42 11.88 4.17
CA LEU A 140 2.58 12.11 2.98
C LEU A 140 3.26 11.62 1.70
N VAL A 141 4.55 11.91 1.53
CA VAL A 141 5.34 11.44 0.38
C VAL A 141 5.41 9.91 0.33
N GLU A 142 5.62 9.26 1.48
CA GLU A 142 5.72 7.81 1.56
C GLU A 142 4.36 7.12 1.37
N ARG A 143 3.27 7.78 1.78
CA ARG A 143 1.90 7.34 1.51
C ARG A 143 1.58 7.38 0.03
N ASP A 144 1.91 8.47 -0.66
CA ASP A 144 1.67 8.57 -2.10
C ASP A 144 2.44 7.48 -2.86
N HIS A 145 3.72 7.28 -2.54
CA HIS A 145 4.51 6.18 -3.12
C HIS A 145 3.90 4.80 -2.85
N HIS A 146 3.46 4.53 -1.61
CA HIS A 146 2.79 3.26 -1.27
C HIS A 146 1.45 3.12 -2.00
N HIS A 147 0.70 4.22 -2.10
CA HIS A 147 -0.60 4.28 -2.76
C HIS A 147 -0.50 3.94 -4.24
N GLN A 148 0.46 4.53 -4.98
CA GLN A 148 0.66 4.18 -6.37
C GLN A 148 1.08 2.70 -6.54
N LEU A 149 2.03 2.24 -5.73
CA LEU A 149 2.51 0.86 -5.79
C LEU A 149 1.39 -0.16 -5.51
N ARG A 150 0.58 0.05 -4.47
CA ARG A 150 -0.49 -0.87 -4.10
C ARG A 150 -1.59 -0.95 -5.15
N LEU A 151 -1.94 0.17 -5.80
CA LEU A 151 -2.96 0.20 -6.85
C LEU A 151 -2.53 -0.67 -8.03
N HIS A 152 -1.30 -0.48 -8.51
CA HIS A 152 -0.76 -1.31 -9.58
C HIS A 152 -0.68 -2.79 -9.18
N ALA A 153 -0.30 -3.09 -7.93
CA ALA A 153 -0.20 -4.46 -7.45
C ALA A 153 -1.57 -5.16 -7.32
N LEU A 154 -2.61 -4.44 -6.86
CA LEU A 154 -3.98 -4.95 -6.79
C LEU A 154 -4.55 -5.22 -8.19
N GLU A 155 -4.26 -4.35 -9.17
CA GLU A 155 -4.60 -4.59 -10.57
C GLU A 155 -3.91 -5.84 -11.12
N ALA A 156 -2.61 -6.00 -10.87
CA ALA A 156 -1.86 -7.18 -11.29
C ALA A 156 -2.37 -8.45 -10.60
N LEU A 157 -2.76 -8.36 -9.33
CA LEU A 157 -3.37 -9.47 -8.59
C LEU A 157 -4.72 -9.87 -9.23
N CYS A 158 -5.55 -8.89 -9.59
CA CYS A 158 -6.81 -9.12 -10.32
C CYS A 158 -6.57 -9.82 -11.66
N GLU A 159 -5.63 -9.32 -12.47
CA GLU A 159 -5.28 -9.94 -13.76
C GLU A 159 -4.81 -11.39 -13.58
N ARG A 160 -3.91 -11.64 -12.63
CA ARG A 160 -3.36 -12.98 -12.39
C ARG A 160 -4.41 -13.96 -11.86
N LEU A 161 -5.26 -13.53 -10.94
CA LEU A 161 -6.39 -14.34 -10.46
C LEU A 161 -7.37 -14.64 -11.60
N THR A 162 -7.58 -13.70 -12.52
CA THR A 162 -8.42 -13.90 -13.71
C THR A 162 -7.84 -14.98 -14.62
N VAL A 163 -6.54 -14.92 -14.91
CA VAL A 163 -5.83 -15.95 -15.70
C VAL A 163 -5.88 -17.33 -15.01
N ALA A 164 -5.81 -17.35 -13.68
CA ALA A 164 -5.92 -18.59 -12.90
C ALA A 164 -7.35 -19.14 -12.77
N GLY A 165 -8.36 -18.53 -13.41
CA GLY A 165 -9.77 -18.95 -13.32
C GLY A 165 -10.45 -18.62 -11.99
N ARG A 166 -9.78 -17.87 -11.10
CA ARG A 166 -10.27 -17.51 -9.76
C ARG A 166 -11.02 -16.18 -9.80
N HIS A 167 -12.05 -16.13 -10.63
CA HIS A 167 -12.70 -14.86 -11.01
C HIS A 167 -13.33 -14.09 -9.85
N GLY A 168 -13.94 -14.78 -8.88
CA GLY A 168 -14.52 -14.11 -7.71
C GLY A 168 -13.47 -13.36 -6.88
N GLU A 169 -12.30 -13.98 -6.68
CA GLU A 169 -11.18 -13.34 -5.97
C GLU A 169 -10.56 -12.22 -6.80
N ALA A 170 -10.48 -12.39 -8.13
CA ALA A 170 -10.02 -11.36 -9.05
C ALA A 170 -10.85 -10.08 -8.92
N VAL A 171 -12.18 -10.21 -8.99
CA VAL A 171 -13.10 -9.08 -8.84
C VAL A 171 -12.89 -8.38 -7.50
N VAL A 172 -12.76 -9.12 -6.39
CA VAL A 172 -12.54 -8.51 -5.07
C VAL A 172 -11.19 -7.78 -5.00
N ALA A 173 -10.13 -8.29 -5.64
CA ALA A 173 -8.85 -7.58 -5.71
C ALA A 173 -8.95 -6.28 -6.53
N GLY A 174 -9.62 -6.30 -7.68
CA GLY A 174 -9.83 -5.10 -8.49
C GLY A 174 -10.75 -4.07 -7.81
N LEU A 175 -11.79 -4.52 -7.09
CA LEU A 175 -12.65 -3.63 -6.30
C LEU A 175 -11.89 -2.95 -5.16
N ALA A 176 -10.90 -3.61 -4.55
CA ALA A 176 -10.03 -2.97 -3.56
C ALA A 176 -9.19 -1.83 -4.18
N ALA A 177 -8.77 -1.96 -5.46
CA ALA A 177 -8.10 -0.87 -6.16
C ALA A 177 -9.06 0.30 -6.44
N ILE A 178 -10.30 0.01 -6.85
CA ILE A 178 -11.34 1.05 -7.08
C ILE A 178 -11.72 1.75 -5.79
N GLN A 179 -11.81 1.03 -4.67
CA GLN A 179 -12.09 1.65 -3.38
C GLN A 179 -10.98 2.61 -2.96
N ALA A 180 -9.72 2.28 -3.29
CA ALA A 180 -8.58 3.13 -3.00
C ALA A 180 -8.49 4.35 -3.95
N GLU A 181 -8.83 4.18 -5.23
CA GLU A 181 -8.83 5.26 -6.23
C GLU A 181 -10.02 5.09 -7.20
N PRO A 182 -11.19 5.70 -6.90
CA PRO A 182 -12.42 5.50 -7.67
C PRO A 182 -12.36 5.99 -9.12
N LEU A 183 -11.52 6.98 -9.43
CA LEU A 183 -11.43 7.54 -10.78
C LEU A 183 -10.44 6.78 -11.67
N ARG A 184 -9.75 5.76 -11.14
CA ARG A 184 -8.72 5.01 -11.86
C ARG A 184 -9.30 4.06 -12.91
N GLU A 185 -9.22 4.48 -14.16
CA GLU A 185 -9.71 3.71 -15.31
C GLU A 185 -9.15 2.28 -15.37
N SER A 186 -7.85 2.10 -15.14
CA SER A 186 -7.21 0.78 -15.20
C SER A 186 -7.78 -0.21 -14.19
N ALA A 187 -8.22 0.26 -13.01
CA ALA A 187 -8.82 -0.58 -11.99
C ALA A 187 -10.23 -1.05 -12.42
N HIS A 188 -11.02 -0.14 -12.99
CA HIS A 188 -12.30 -0.49 -13.60
C HIS A 188 -12.14 -1.49 -14.75
N ARG A 189 -11.13 -1.28 -15.59
CA ARG A 189 -10.83 -2.14 -16.73
C ARG A 189 -10.53 -3.58 -16.33
N VAL A 190 -9.69 -3.81 -15.31
CA VAL A 190 -9.36 -5.17 -14.86
C VAL A 190 -10.56 -5.87 -14.21
N VAL A 191 -11.44 -5.13 -13.52
CA VAL A 191 -12.69 -5.70 -12.97
C VAL A 191 -13.66 -6.08 -14.08
N ILE A 192 -13.86 -5.22 -15.09
CA ILE A 192 -14.67 -5.54 -16.27
C ILE A 192 -14.13 -6.79 -16.96
N HIS A 193 -12.83 -6.86 -17.19
CA HIS A 193 -12.19 -8.03 -17.79
C HIS A 193 -12.40 -9.31 -16.95
N ALA A 194 -12.28 -9.23 -15.62
CA ALA A 194 -12.55 -10.36 -14.72
C ALA A 194 -14.00 -10.85 -14.81
N HIS A 195 -14.98 -9.95 -14.90
CA HIS A 195 -16.38 -10.31 -15.11
C HIS A 195 -16.60 -11.00 -16.46
N LEU A 196 -16.01 -10.48 -17.53
CA LEU A 196 -16.12 -11.08 -18.86
C LEU A 196 -15.49 -12.48 -18.93
N ALA A 197 -14.32 -12.66 -18.29
CA ALA A 197 -13.67 -13.96 -18.19
C ALA A 197 -14.52 -14.99 -17.43
N ALA A 198 -15.39 -14.54 -16.52
CA ALA A 198 -16.35 -15.37 -15.80
C ALA A 198 -17.70 -15.54 -16.52
N ASP A 199 -17.82 -15.07 -17.78
CA ASP A 199 -19.07 -14.95 -18.55
C ASP A 199 -20.19 -14.14 -17.84
N ASN A 200 -19.83 -13.29 -16.87
CA ASN A 200 -20.74 -12.40 -16.14
C ASN A 200 -20.95 -11.09 -16.91
N ARG A 201 -21.49 -11.21 -18.13
CA ARG A 201 -21.67 -10.10 -19.08
C ARG A 201 -22.43 -8.91 -18.51
N TRP A 202 -23.52 -9.17 -17.78
CA TRP A 202 -24.32 -8.12 -17.16
C TRP A 202 -23.57 -7.34 -16.09
N GLU A 203 -22.71 -8.00 -15.30
CA GLU A 203 -21.89 -7.34 -14.29
C GLU A 203 -20.79 -6.48 -14.93
N ALA A 204 -20.18 -6.95 -16.03
CA ALA A 204 -19.23 -6.15 -16.80
C ALA A 204 -19.86 -4.85 -17.33
N ILE A 205 -21.07 -4.93 -17.92
CA ILE A 205 -21.82 -3.76 -18.40
C ILE A 205 -22.18 -2.84 -17.24
N ARG A 206 -22.70 -3.39 -16.13
CA ARG A 206 -23.06 -2.61 -14.93
C ARG A 206 -21.86 -1.84 -14.38
N GLN A 207 -20.70 -2.48 -14.32
CA GLN A 207 -19.47 -1.87 -13.83
C GLN A 207 -18.99 -0.71 -14.73
N TYR A 208 -19.12 -0.87 -16.05
CA TYR A 208 -18.82 0.20 -17.00
C TYR A 208 -19.77 1.38 -16.84
N GLU A 209 -21.08 1.15 -16.78
CA GLU A 209 -22.05 2.24 -16.63
C GLU A 209 -21.84 2.99 -15.31
N ARG A 210 -21.52 2.27 -14.22
CA ARG A 210 -21.17 2.90 -12.95
C ARG A 210 -19.94 3.80 -13.08
N TYR A 211 -18.89 3.34 -13.76
CA TYR A 211 -17.69 4.15 -13.98
C TYR A 211 -17.95 5.35 -14.88
N ARG A 212 -18.72 5.16 -15.96
CA ARG A 212 -19.09 6.22 -16.90
C ARG A 212 -19.85 7.34 -16.20
N LEU A 213 -20.84 6.99 -15.36
CA LEU A 213 -21.59 7.97 -14.58
C LEU A 213 -20.68 8.71 -13.60
N LEU A 214 -19.83 8.01 -12.85
CA LEU A 214 -18.88 8.62 -11.93
C LEU A 214 -17.93 9.60 -12.65
N LEU A 215 -17.36 9.19 -13.78
CA LEU A 215 -16.40 10.01 -14.53
C LEU A 215 -17.06 11.26 -15.13
N GLN A 216 -18.31 11.12 -15.57
CA GLN A 216 -19.10 12.23 -16.07
C GLN A 216 -19.49 13.20 -14.95
N GLU A 217 -19.84 12.71 -13.76
CA GLU A 217 -20.21 13.52 -12.60
C GLU A 217 -19.00 14.28 -12.03
N GLU A 218 -17.86 13.61 -11.85
CA GLU A 218 -16.68 14.18 -11.20
C GLU A 218 -15.82 15.03 -12.16
N LEU A 219 -15.68 14.60 -13.42
CA LEU A 219 -14.75 15.21 -14.38
C LEU A 219 -15.40 15.70 -15.68
N GLY A 220 -16.67 15.37 -15.94
CA GLY A 220 -17.32 15.70 -17.22
C GLY A 220 -16.71 14.97 -18.42
N LEU A 221 -16.07 13.82 -18.18
CA LEU A 221 -15.38 13.02 -19.19
C LEU A 221 -16.07 11.68 -19.41
N GLU A 222 -15.84 11.11 -20.60
CA GLU A 222 -16.26 9.76 -20.97
C GLU A 222 -15.08 8.77 -20.85
N PRO A 223 -15.32 7.48 -20.53
CA PRO A 223 -14.27 6.47 -20.45
C PRO A 223 -13.48 6.35 -21.76
N ALA A 224 -12.23 5.91 -21.71
CA ALA A 224 -11.44 5.69 -22.92
C ALA A 224 -12.04 4.59 -23.81
N SER A 225 -11.71 4.63 -25.10
CA SER A 225 -12.16 3.61 -26.07
C SER A 225 -11.74 2.20 -25.67
N ALA A 226 -10.57 2.04 -25.05
CA ALA A 226 -10.07 0.75 -24.60
C ALA A 226 -11.04 -0.02 -23.69
N ILE A 227 -11.80 0.67 -22.83
CA ILE A 227 -12.84 0.02 -22.01
C ILE A 227 -14.08 -0.32 -22.85
N ARG A 228 -14.50 0.57 -23.76
CA ARG A 228 -15.63 0.30 -24.66
C ARG A 228 -15.37 -0.91 -25.57
N ASP A 229 -14.14 -1.02 -26.06
CA ASP A 229 -13.72 -2.10 -26.96
C ASP A 229 -13.83 -3.46 -26.26
N LEU A 230 -13.59 -3.55 -24.95
CA LEU A 230 -13.81 -4.78 -24.17
C LEU A 230 -15.27 -5.24 -24.22
N LEU A 231 -16.21 -4.30 -24.16
CA LEU A 231 -17.66 -4.57 -24.16
C LEU A 231 -18.25 -4.78 -25.56
N SER A 232 -17.53 -4.40 -26.62
CA SER A 232 -17.98 -4.63 -28.00
C SER A 232 -18.23 -6.11 -28.32
N SER A 233 -17.49 -7.01 -27.64
CA SER A 233 -17.65 -8.47 -27.74
C SER A 233 -18.92 -9.03 -27.07
N VAL A 234 -19.59 -8.20 -26.25
CA VAL A 234 -20.73 -8.59 -25.40
C VAL A 234 -22.06 -8.17 -26.01
N GLN A 235 -22.06 -7.14 -26.86
CA GLN A 235 -23.28 -6.73 -27.56
C GLN A 235 -23.70 -7.83 -28.55
N PRO A 236 -24.98 -8.23 -28.57
CA PRO A 236 -25.47 -9.13 -29.60
C PRO A 236 -25.21 -8.50 -30.97
N ARG A 237 -24.62 -9.27 -31.89
CA ARG A 237 -24.52 -8.89 -33.30
C ARG A 237 -25.93 -8.45 -33.74
N PRO A 238 -26.13 -7.26 -34.32
CA PRO A 238 -27.44 -6.89 -34.82
C PRO A 238 -27.90 -8.00 -35.75
N ALA A 239 -29.11 -8.52 -35.50
CA ALA A 239 -29.70 -9.52 -36.38
C ALA A 239 -29.67 -8.94 -37.79
N LEU A 240 -29.01 -9.64 -38.72
CA LEU A 240 -29.10 -9.33 -40.14
C LEU A 240 -30.59 -9.40 -40.50
N THR A 241 -31.23 -8.24 -40.58
CA THR A 241 -32.55 -8.10 -41.20
C THR A 241 -32.38 -8.50 -42.67
N ALA A 242 -32.90 -9.70 -42.98
CA ALA A 242 -33.14 -10.17 -44.34
C ALA A 242 -34.30 -9.41 -44.99
#